data_AF-A0AAJ2H5W1-F1
#
_entry.id   AF-A0AAJ2H5W1-F1
#
_cell.length_a   1.000
_cell.length_b   1.000
_cell.length_c   1.000
_cell.angle_alpha   90.00
_cell.angle_beta   90.00
_cell.angle_gamma   90.00
#
_symmetry.space_group_name_H-M   'P 1'
#
loop_
_entity.id
_entity.type
_entity.pdbx_description
1 polymer ?
#
loop_
_entity_poly.entity_id
_entity_poly.type
_entity_poly.pdbx_seq_one_letter_code
_entity_poly.pdbx_strand_id
1 'polypeptide(L)'
;MNDTLNKPATNTQSISIPWPVMNGWLHTNSGTVRQLPSPNFNARPESAGIRLIVLHNISLPPAQFGGGYIEQFFLNTLNPHAHPYFQTIAGLTVSAHLLILRTGEIIQLVSFDD
;
A
#
# COMPACT_ATOMS: atom_id res chain seq x y z
N MET A 1 -34.44 -45.73 -0.07
CA MET A 1 -33.24 -46.13 -0.83
C MET A 1 -33.44 -45.65 -2.26
N ASN A 2 -32.79 -44.65 -2.85
CA ASN A 2 -31.77 -43.69 -2.46
C ASN A 2 -32.12 -42.39 -3.20
N ASP A 3 -32.14 -41.27 -2.48
CA ASP A 3 -32.32 -39.94 -3.07
C ASP A 3 -30.93 -39.37 -3.35
N THR A 4 -30.45 -39.51 -4.58
CA THR A 4 -29.18 -38.91 -5.04
C THR A 4 -29.39 -37.42 -5.27
N LEU A 5 -29.34 -36.65 -4.19
CA LEU A 5 -29.14 -35.21 -4.22
C LEU A 5 -27.80 -34.89 -4.89
N ASN A 6 -27.86 -34.39 -6.13
CA ASN A 6 -26.77 -33.72 -6.80
C ASN A 6 -26.27 -32.56 -5.92
N LYS A 7 -25.16 -32.77 -5.22
CA LYS A 7 -24.39 -31.70 -4.59
C LYS A 7 -23.77 -30.88 -5.73
N PRO A 8 -24.06 -29.58 -5.88
CA PRO A 8 -23.38 -28.77 -6.90
C PRO A 8 -21.89 -28.77 -6.57
N ALA A 9 -21.08 -29.21 -7.54
CA ALA A 9 -19.64 -29.03 -7.48
C ALA A 9 -19.37 -27.54 -7.40
N THR A 10 -18.90 -27.06 -6.24
CA THR A 10 -18.40 -25.70 -6.09
C THR A 10 -17.13 -25.59 -6.91
N ASN A 11 -17.26 -25.22 -8.18
CA ASN A 11 -16.17 -24.91 -9.07
C ASN A 11 -15.49 -23.62 -8.56
N THR A 12 -14.62 -23.78 -7.57
CA THR A 12 -13.74 -22.71 -7.13
C THR A 12 -12.62 -22.66 -8.16
N GLN A 13 -12.86 -22.00 -9.29
CA GLN A 13 -11.76 -21.59 -10.14
C GLN A 13 -10.89 -20.68 -9.27
N SER A 14 -9.70 -21.18 -8.93
CA SER A 14 -8.67 -20.41 -8.25
C SER A 14 -8.38 -19.20 -9.11
N ILE A 15 -8.90 -18.04 -8.70
CA ILE A 15 -8.51 -16.77 -9.27
C ILE A 15 -7.01 -16.69 -9.02
N SER A 16 -6.20 -16.81 -10.07
CA SER A 16 -4.76 -16.59 -9.96
C SER A 16 -4.58 -15.12 -9.62
N ILE A 17 -4.50 -14.80 -8.33
CA ILE A 17 -4.28 -13.43 -7.87
C ILE A 17 -2.91 -13.00 -8.44
N PRO A 18 -2.84 -12.04 -9.38
CA PRO A 18 -1.61 -11.74 -10.10
C PRO A 18 -0.58 -11.00 -9.24
N TRP A 19 -0.91 -10.76 -7.96
CA TRP A 19 -0.15 -9.96 -7.03
C TRP A 19 0.15 -10.76 -5.75
N PRO A 20 1.12 -11.70 -5.78
CA PRO A 20 1.48 -12.45 -4.58
C PRO A 20 2.07 -11.51 -3.52
N VAL A 21 1.70 -11.72 -2.25
CA VAL A 21 2.34 -11.07 -1.11
C VAL A 21 3.34 -12.04 -0.49
N MET A 22 4.61 -11.68 -0.46
CA MET A 22 5.69 -12.49 0.12
C MET A 22 6.34 -11.69 1.24
N ASN A 23 6.31 -12.23 2.47
CA ASN A 23 6.83 -11.56 3.67
C ASN A 23 6.25 -10.14 3.84
N GLY A 24 4.94 -10.00 3.62
CA GLY A 24 4.21 -8.74 3.68
C GLY A 24 4.48 -7.75 2.54
N TRP A 25 5.33 -8.09 1.57
CA TRP A 25 5.60 -7.26 0.39
C TRP A 25 4.86 -7.75 -0.85
N LEU A 26 4.29 -6.82 -1.62
CA LEU A 26 3.57 -7.05 -2.85
C LEU A 26 4.56 -7.30 -3.99
N HIS A 27 4.37 -8.42 -4.66
CA HIS A 27 5.04 -8.79 -5.90
C HIS A 27 4.01 -8.81 -7.03
N THR A 28 4.48 -8.90 -8.26
CA THR A 28 3.63 -8.99 -9.43
C THR A 28 4.19 -9.97 -10.45
N ASN A 29 3.28 -10.72 -11.07
CA ASN A 29 3.63 -11.59 -12.18
C ASN A 29 3.64 -10.83 -13.53
N SER A 30 3.11 -9.61 -13.55
CA SER A 30 3.07 -8.74 -14.73
C SER A 30 3.02 -7.25 -14.31
N GLY A 31 4.17 -6.57 -14.38
CA GLY A 31 4.31 -5.16 -14.00
C GLY A 31 5.51 -4.92 -13.09
N THR A 32 5.56 -3.76 -12.42
CA THR A 32 6.55 -3.46 -11.38
C THR A 32 5.86 -2.81 -10.20
N VAL A 33 6.07 -3.36 -9.00
CA VAL A 33 5.78 -2.68 -7.74
C VAL A 33 7.11 -2.12 -7.25
N ARG A 34 7.19 -0.82 -7.00
CA ARG A 34 8.37 -0.23 -6.38
C ARG A 34 8.27 -0.39 -4.87
N GLN A 35 9.28 -1.00 -4.28
CA GLN A 35 9.37 -1.11 -2.83
C GLN A 35 10.35 -0.03 -2.35
N LEU A 36 9.86 0.91 -1.55
CA LEU A 36 10.63 2.00 -0.97
C LEU A 36 10.46 1.94 0.56
N PRO A 37 11.20 1.06 1.26
CA PRO A 37 10.99 0.83 2.68
C PRO A 37 11.12 2.11 3.49
N SER A 38 10.00 2.59 4.02
CA SER A 38 9.94 3.74 4.90
C SER A 38 10.37 3.34 6.30
N PRO A 39 11.13 4.17 7.02
CA PRO A 39 11.40 3.95 8.43
C PRO A 39 10.20 4.29 9.33
N ASN A 40 9.14 4.91 8.79
CA ASN A 40 8.01 5.43 9.56
C ASN A 40 6.92 4.38 9.74
N PHE A 41 7.19 3.36 10.54
CA PHE A 41 6.21 2.39 11.02
C PHE A 41 6.63 1.82 12.37
N ASN A 42 5.73 1.08 13.00
CA ASN A 42 6.00 0.34 14.22
C ASN A 42 5.28 -1.01 14.15
N ALA A 43 5.80 -2.01 14.86
CA ALA A 43 5.19 -3.32 14.91
C ALA A 43 3.76 -3.24 15.46
N ARG A 44 2.83 -3.89 14.76
CA ARG A 44 1.49 -4.14 15.26
C ARG A 44 1.53 -4.93 16.60
N PRO A 45 0.61 -4.63 17.55
CA PRO A 45 0.47 -5.44 18.76
C PRO A 45 0.26 -6.92 18.44
N GLU A 46 0.81 -7.80 19.28
CA GLU A 46 0.65 -9.24 19.14
C GLU A 46 -0.83 -9.62 19.03
N SER A 47 -1.13 -10.62 18.19
CA SER A 47 -2.49 -11.13 17.93
C SER A 47 -3.48 -10.19 17.21
N ALA A 48 -3.10 -8.96 16.89
CA ALA A 48 -3.94 -8.09 16.06
C ALA A 48 -3.76 -8.46 14.57
N GLY A 49 -4.72 -9.17 13.97
CA GLY A 49 -4.75 -9.37 12.52
C GLY A 49 -5.15 -8.09 11.75
N ILE A 50 -4.82 -8.01 10.47
CA ILE A 50 -5.33 -6.95 9.57
C ILE A 50 -6.83 -7.21 9.32
N ARG A 51 -7.68 -6.22 9.57
CA ARG A 51 -9.16 -6.37 9.43
C ARG A 51 -9.83 -5.18 8.75
N LEU A 52 -9.08 -4.14 8.42
CA LEU A 52 -9.60 -2.89 7.87
C LEU A 52 -8.64 -2.36 6.82
N ILE A 53 -9.22 -1.87 5.72
CA ILE A 53 -8.53 -1.04 4.73
C ILE A 53 -8.99 0.40 4.96
N VAL A 54 -8.05 1.32 5.12
CA VAL A 54 -8.34 2.75 5.14
C VAL A 54 -7.86 3.36 3.83
N LEU A 55 -8.79 3.98 3.09
CA LEU A 55 -8.52 4.62 1.81
C LEU A 55 -8.26 6.11 2.04
N HIS A 56 -7.03 6.54 1.79
CA HIS A 56 -6.63 7.95 1.83
C HIS A 56 -6.41 8.48 0.42
N ASN A 57 -6.61 9.79 0.24
CA ASN A 57 -6.07 10.52 -0.91
C ASN A 57 -5.06 11.54 -0.39
N ILE A 58 -4.03 11.82 -1.20
CA ILE A 58 -3.01 12.80 -0.88
C ILE A 58 -2.49 13.42 -2.18
N SER A 59 -2.16 14.71 -2.12
CA SER A 59 -1.46 15.46 -3.17
C SER A 59 -0.46 16.37 -2.49
N LEU A 60 0.77 16.40 -3.01
CA LEU A 60 1.85 17.24 -2.49
C LEU A 60 2.60 17.89 -3.67
N PRO A 61 2.65 19.23 -3.74
CA PRO A 61 1.83 20.19 -2.98
C PRO A 61 0.32 19.95 -3.12
N PRO A 62 -0.53 20.56 -2.28
CA PRO A 62 -1.98 20.36 -2.37
C PRO A 62 -2.52 20.59 -3.78
N ALA A 63 -3.37 19.66 -4.24
CA ALA A 63 -3.95 19.61 -5.58
C ALA A 63 -2.96 19.47 -6.76
N GLN A 64 -1.69 19.14 -6.49
CA GLN A 64 -0.67 18.89 -7.51
C GLN A 64 -0.21 17.42 -7.49
N PHE A 65 0.17 16.90 -8.65
CA PHE A 65 0.47 15.47 -8.85
C PHE A 65 1.80 15.28 -9.61
N GLY A 66 2.48 14.15 -9.37
CA GLY A 66 3.62 13.72 -10.19
C GLY A 66 5.00 14.27 -9.81
N GLY A 67 5.15 14.99 -8.70
CA GLY A 67 6.43 15.59 -8.29
C GLY A 67 7.33 14.71 -7.38
N GLY A 68 6.95 13.47 -7.08
CA GLY A 68 7.70 12.59 -6.17
C GLY A 68 7.69 13.01 -4.69
N TYR A 69 7.05 14.12 -4.35
CA TYR A 69 7.04 14.68 -2.99
C TYR A 69 6.34 13.78 -1.96
N ILE A 70 5.39 12.95 -2.37
CA ILE A 70 4.71 12.00 -1.47
C ILE A 70 5.69 10.91 -1.02
N GLU A 71 6.50 10.36 -1.95
CA GLU A 71 7.55 9.40 -1.62
C GLU A 71 8.55 10.04 -0.66
N GLN A 72 9.03 11.25 -0.97
CA GLN A 72 9.97 11.97 -0.12
C GLN A 72 9.41 12.25 1.27
N PHE A 73 8.12 12.62 1.37
CA PHE A 73 7.44 12.86 2.63
C PHE A 73 7.39 11.61 3.48
N PHE A 74 6.95 10.49 2.91
CA PHE A 74 6.89 9.22 3.64
C PHE A 74 8.25 8.61 3.96
N LEU A 75 9.33 9.04 3.28
CA LEU A 75 10.70 8.63 3.54
C LEU A 75 11.48 9.62 4.42
N ASN A 76 10.85 10.67 4.96
CA ASN A 76 11.50 11.76 5.69
C ASN A 76 12.64 12.47 4.92
N THR A 77 12.53 12.54 3.59
CA THR A 77 13.49 13.22 2.71
C THR A 77 12.91 14.44 2.00
N LEU A 78 11.68 14.84 2.35
CA LEU A 78 11.03 16.01 1.77
C LEU A 78 11.78 17.29 2.12
N ASN A 79 12.20 18.05 1.10
CA ASN A 79 12.80 19.36 1.32
C ASN A 79 11.73 20.38 1.80
N PRO A 80 11.78 20.87 3.05
CA PRO A 80 10.79 21.81 3.57
C PRO A 80 10.79 23.16 2.85
N HIS A 81 11.89 23.53 2.19
CA HIS A 81 12.02 24.81 1.49
C HIS A 81 11.52 24.77 0.05
N ALA A 82 11.16 23.60 -0.49
CA ALA A 82 10.69 23.48 -1.87
C ALA A 82 9.27 24.03 -2.10
N HIS A 83 8.46 24.13 -1.04
CA HIS A 83 7.11 24.71 -1.11
C HIS A 83 6.65 25.18 0.28
N PRO A 84 5.94 26.33 0.43
CA PRO A 84 5.51 26.83 1.74
C PRO A 84 4.71 25.82 2.58
N TYR A 85 3.86 25.02 1.93
CA TYR A 85 3.11 23.95 2.61
C TYR A 85 4.01 22.89 3.24
N PHE A 86 5.16 22.56 2.65
CA PHE A 86 6.02 21.49 3.14
C PHE A 86 6.60 21.81 4.51
N GLN A 87 6.85 23.09 4.82
CA GLN A 87 7.28 23.52 6.15
C GLN A 87 6.30 23.11 7.25
N THR A 88 5.00 23.05 6.93
CA THR A 88 3.95 22.71 7.90
C THR A 88 3.89 21.21 8.24
N ILE A 89 4.47 20.36 7.38
CA ILE A 89 4.40 18.90 7.52
C ILE A 89 5.77 18.23 7.66
N ALA A 90 6.88 18.92 7.39
CA ALA A 90 8.22 18.31 7.34
C ALA A 90 8.69 17.67 8.66
N GLY A 91 8.10 18.05 9.79
CA GLY A 91 8.38 17.43 11.09
C GLY A 91 7.56 16.17 11.40
N LEU A 92 6.62 15.78 10.53
CA LEU A 92 5.77 14.61 10.74
C LEU A 92 6.48 13.34 10.30
N THR A 93 6.44 12.31 11.15
CA THR A 93 6.90 10.95 10.83
C THR A 93 5.71 10.07 10.49
N VAL A 94 5.38 9.98 9.21
CA VAL A 94 4.20 9.23 8.72
C VAL A 94 4.55 8.43 7.47
N SER A 95 3.81 7.36 7.24
CA SER A 95 3.84 6.59 6.00
C SER A 95 2.48 5.91 5.78
N ALA A 96 2.33 5.27 4.63
CA ALA A 96 1.23 4.37 4.32
C ALA A 96 1.80 3.05 3.79
N HIS A 97 1.05 1.95 3.86
CA HIS A 97 1.51 0.69 3.26
C HIS A 97 1.66 0.82 1.75
N LEU A 98 0.67 1.40 1.07
CA LEU A 98 0.66 1.56 -0.37
C LEU A 98 0.40 3.01 -0.79
N LEU A 99 1.09 3.44 -1.84
CA LEU A 99 0.80 4.62 -2.63
C LEU A 99 0.51 4.18 -4.08
N ILE A 100 -0.66 4.53 -4.60
CA ILE A 100 -1.03 4.29 -5.99
C ILE A 100 -1.05 5.63 -6.71
N LEU A 101 -0.13 5.82 -7.65
CA LEU A 101 -0.02 7.05 -8.42
C LEU A 101 -1.15 7.15 -9.46
N ARG A 102 -1.34 8.35 -10.00
CA ARG A 102 -2.35 8.60 -11.05
C ARG A 102 -2.10 7.79 -12.33
N THR A 103 -0.85 7.37 -12.54
CA THR A 103 -0.43 6.48 -13.64
C THR A 103 -0.85 5.02 -13.43
N GLY A 104 -1.33 4.67 -12.22
CA GLY A 104 -1.59 3.29 -11.81
C GLY A 104 -0.36 2.58 -11.22
N GLU A 105 0.80 3.23 -11.20
CA GLU A 105 2.00 2.69 -10.56
C GLU A 105 1.79 2.50 -9.05
N ILE A 106 2.23 1.34 -8.55
CA ILE A 106 2.13 0.97 -7.14
C ILE A 106 3.49 1.10 -6.50
N ILE A 107 3.54 1.85 -5.40
CA ILE A 107 4.68 1.96 -4.52
C ILE A 107 4.27 1.40 -3.17
N GLN A 108 5.01 0.42 -2.67
CA GLN A 108 4.86 -0.06 -1.30
C GLN A 108 5.94 0.54 -0.42
N LEU A 109 5.54 1.12 0.70
CA LEU A 109 6.49 1.74 1.64
C LEU A 109 6.60 0.99 2.97
N VAL A 110 5.58 0.23 3.35
CA VAL A 110 5.57 -0.58 4.58
C VAL A 110 5.01 -1.96 4.27
N SER A 111 5.64 -2.99 4.83
CA SER A 111 5.15 -4.37 4.81
C SER A 111 3.73 -4.44 5.35
N PHE A 112 2.89 -5.35 4.86
CA PHE A 112 1.58 -5.61 5.49
C PHE A 112 1.71 -6.30 6.85
N ASP A 113 2.84 -6.97 7.10
CA ASP A 113 3.07 -7.74 8.32
C ASP A 113 3.54 -6.86 9.50
N ASP A 114 3.93 -5.61 9.21
CA ASP A 114 4.33 -4.60 10.20
C ASP A 114 3.12 -3.74 10.63
#